data_AF-A0A1F0PY81-F1
#
_entry.id   AF-A0A1F0PY81-F1
#
_cell.length_a   1.000
_cell.length_b   1.000
_cell.length_c   1.000
_cell.angle_alpha   90.00
_cell.angle_beta   90.00
_cell.angle_gamma   90.00
#
_symmetry.space_group_name_H-M   'P 1'
#
loop_
_entity.id
_entity.type
_entity.pdbx_description
1 polymer ?
#
loop_
_entity_poly.entity_id
_entity_poly.type
_entity_poly.pdbx_seq_one_letter_code
_entity_poly.pdbx_strand_id
1 'polypeptide(L)'
;MSTLADMTPTERAECVGMWGNHTFWGQVLISITDGVQFRGVNVEVIRFIDGRPVREWASTSEVTPRPDLPRAWAPDGTPPEGEWEYVPEIWNPWLDDWRPIDDATTNEIAAEAWMGMEQFNDEGGRVRKRWVGEWEEE
;
A
#
# COMPACT_ATOMS: atom_id res chain seq x y z
N MET A 1 -6.56 15.01 -21.83
CA MET A 1 -6.02 14.64 -20.50
C MET A 1 -4.54 15.01 -20.50
N SER A 2 -4.02 15.46 -19.35
CA SER A 2 -2.62 15.85 -19.18
C SER A 2 -1.79 14.62 -18.79
N THR A 3 -0.74 14.33 -19.54
CA THR A 3 0.22 13.28 -19.20
C THR A 3 1.24 13.81 -18.19
N LEU A 4 2.07 12.93 -17.61
CA LEU A 4 3.20 13.37 -16.79
C LEU A 4 4.20 14.23 -17.60
N ALA A 5 4.25 14.07 -18.93
CA ALA A 5 5.14 14.87 -19.78
C ALA A 5 4.72 16.35 -19.85
N ASP A 6 3.44 16.63 -19.62
CA ASP A 6 2.88 17.99 -19.64
C ASP A 6 3.10 18.72 -18.30
N MET A 7 3.65 18.04 -17.29
CA MET A 7 3.87 18.55 -15.93
C MET A 7 5.32 18.98 -15.71
N THR A 8 5.52 19.89 -14.76
CA THR A 8 6.85 20.19 -14.22
C THR A 8 7.39 19.00 -13.40
N PRO A 9 8.70 18.93 -13.14
CA PRO A 9 9.25 17.91 -12.25
C PRO A 9 8.61 17.87 -10.86
N THR A 10 8.30 19.05 -10.29
CA THR A 10 7.63 19.15 -8.99
C THR A 10 6.21 18.58 -9.04
N GLU A 11 5.41 18.94 -10.05
CA GLU A 11 4.05 18.39 -10.21
C GLU A 11 4.06 16.88 -10.46
N ARG A 12 5.08 16.37 -11.18
CA ARG A 12 5.27 14.93 -11.35
C ARG A 12 5.59 14.24 -10.03
N ALA A 13 6.46 14.81 -9.21
CA ALA A 13 6.79 14.25 -7.90
C ALA A 13 5.54 14.11 -7.03
N GLU A 14 4.62 15.08 -7.08
CA GLU A 14 3.33 15.01 -6.39
C GLU A 14 2.41 13.89 -6.90
N CYS A 15 2.68 13.34 -8.09
CA CYS A 15 1.92 12.22 -8.65
C CYS A 15 2.36 10.85 -8.12
N VAL A 16 3.47 10.77 -7.36
CA VAL A 16 3.88 9.52 -6.70
C VAL A 16 2.79 9.07 -5.72
N GLY A 17 2.50 7.76 -5.73
CA GLY A 17 1.43 7.15 -4.94
C GLY A 17 0.02 7.35 -5.52
N MET A 18 -0.12 8.05 -6.65
CA MET A 18 -1.39 8.12 -7.40
C MET A 18 -1.55 6.96 -8.37
N TRP A 19 -2.80 6.58 -8.63
CA TRP A 19 -3.14 5.79 -9.81
C TRP A 19 -2.96 6.61 -11.10
N GLY A 20 -2.69 5.92 -12.19
CA GLY A 20 -2.65 6.49 -13.52
C GLY A 20 -3.12 5.49 -14.57
N ASN A 21 -3.30 5.97 -15.79
CA ASN A 21 -3.53 5.16 -16.97
C ASN A 21 -2.28 5.20 -17.85
N HIS A 22 -1.70 4.04 -18.12
CA HIS A 22 -0.71 3.83 -19.14
C HIS A 22 -1.39 3.62 -20.51
N THR A 23 -0.84 4.19 -21.58
CA THR A 23 -1.38 4.10 -22.95
C THR A 23 -1.60 2.66 -23.44
N PHE A 24 -0.77 1.71 -23.01
CA PHE A 24 -0.85 0.30 -23.41
C PHE A 24 -1.27 -0.67 -22.30
N TRP A 25 -0.98 -0.36 -21.03
CA TRP A 25 -1.16 -1.31 -19.94
C TRP A 25 -2.46 -1.09 -19.15
N GLY A 26 -3.18 0.00 -19.45
CA GLY A 26 -4.36 0.38 -18.68
C GLY A 26 -3.96 0.99 -17.34
N GLN A 27 -4.70 0.65 -16.28
CA GLN A 27 -4.47 1.21 -14.96
C GLN A 27 -3.13 0.73 -14.37
N VAL A 28 -2.36 1.68 -13.84
CA VAL A 28 -1.07 1.48 -13.18
C VAL A 28 -0.97 2.37 -11.94
N LEU A 29 -0.04 2.05 -11.05
CA LEU A 29 0.30 2.87 -9.89
C LEU A 29 1.64 3.57 -10.12
N ILE A 30 1.74 4.86 -9.83
CA ILE A 30 2.96 5.65 -10.05
C ILE A 30 3.88 5.50 -8.84
N SER A 31 5.03 4.84 -9.01
CA SER A 31 5.99 4.55 -7.94
C SER A 31 7.08 5.62 -7.83
N ILE A 32 7.68 5.98 -8.97
CA ILE A 32 8.77 6.97 -9.04
C ILE A 32 8.55 7.82 -10.29
N THR A 33 8.76 9.12 -10.18
CA THR A 33 8.85 10.03 -11.33
C THR A 33 10.23 10.65 -11.42
N ASP A 34 10.72 10.88 -12.64
CA ASP A 34 12.04 11.47 -12.91
C ASP A 34 13.20 10.69 -12.23
N GLY A 35 13.05 9.37 -12.18
CA GLY A 35 14.11 8.46 -11.74
C GLY A 35 15.27 8.38 -12.74
N VAL A 36 16.02 7.28 -12.74
CA VAL A 36 17.14 7.12 -13.67
C VAL A 36 16.63 7.21 -15.12
N GLN A 37 17.06 8.24 -15.85
CA GLN A 37 16.82 8.32 -17.30
C GLN A 37 17.60 7.21 -18.00
N PHE A 38 16.90 6.18 -18.43
CA PHE A 38 17.47 5.12 -19.25
C PHE A 38 16.66 5.01 -20.53
N ARG A 39 17.26 5.29 -21.70
CA ARG A 39 16.60 5.18 -23.01
C ARG A 39 15.25 5.91 -23.13
N GLY A 40 15.06 7.03 -22.42
CA GLY A 40 13.82 7.82 -22.50
C GLY A 40 12.68 7.35 -21.61
N VAL A 41 12.89 6.31 -20.80
CA VAL A 41 12.02 5.97 -19.66
C VAL A 41 12.57 6.60 -18.39
N ASN A 42 11.69 7.21 -17.61
CA ASN A 42 12.02 7.97 -16.41
C ASN A 42 10.92 7.87 -15.33
N VAL A 43 9.87 7.09 -15.58
CA VAL A 43 8.80 6.82 -14.62
C VAL A 43 8.83 5.34 -14.30
N GLU A 44 8.86 5.01 -13.01
CA GLU A 44 8.59 3.65 -12.55
C GLU A 44 7.11 3.53 -12.21
N VAL A 45 6.46 2.51 -12.76
CA VAL A 45 5.07 2.20 -12.48
C VAL A 45 4.92 0.75 -12.00
N ILE A 46 3.89 0.50 -11.22
CA ILE A 46 3.48 -0.85 -10.82
C ILE A 46 2.21 -1.20 -11.59
N ARG A 47 2.28 -2.30 -12.33
CA ARG A 47 1.14 -2.93 -13.02
C ARG A 47 0.75 -4.19 -12.28
N PHE A 48 -0.53 -4.55 -12.31
CA PHE A 48 -1.01 -5.83 -11.80
C PHE A 48 -1.26 -6.81 -12.95
N ILE A 49 -0.55 -7.94 -12.95
CA ILE A 49 -0.75 -9.06 -13.88
C ILE A 49 -1.19 -10.27 -13.06
N ASP A 50 -2.39 -10.78 -13.33
CA ASP A 50 -3.00 -11.89 -12.57
C ASP A 50 -2.97 -11.65 -11.05
N GLY A 51 -3.26 -10.41 -10.64
CA GLY A 51 -3.26 -9.98 -9.24
C GLY A 51 -1.88 -9.75 -8.62
N ARG A 52 -0.80 -9.89 -9.38
CA ARG A 52 0.57 -9.73 -8.87
C ARG A 52 1.17 -8.40 -9.30
N PRO A 53 1.79 -7.64 -8.39
CA PRO A 53 2.47 -6.40 -8.74
C PRO A 53 3.74 -6.70 -9.54
N VAL A 54 3.88 -6.06 -10.69
CA VAL A 54 5.05 -6.10 -11.56
C VAL A 54 5.53 -4.68 -11.78
N ARG A 55 6.82 -4.48 -11.52
CA ARG A 55 7.51 -3.20 -11.70
C ARG A 55 7.91 -3.03 -13.16
N GLU A 56 7.53 -1.90 -13.75
CA GLU A 56 7.80 -1.54 -15.13
C GLU A 56 8.33 -0.11 -15.24
N TRP A 57 9.03 0.18 -16.33
CA TRP A 57 9.50 1.53 -16.66
C TRP A 57 8.74 2.08 -17.86
N ALA A 58 8.25 3.31 -17.74
CA ALA A 58 7.50 4.02 -18.76
C ALA A 58 8.09 5.41 -19.04
N SER A 59 7.73 5.97 -20.20
CA SER A 59 7.97 7.38 -20.48
C SER A 59 6.90 8.25 -19.80
N THR A 60 7.25 9.49 -19.44
CA THR A 60 6.28 10.46 -18.90
C THR A 60 5.10 10.73 -19.84
N SER A 61 5.28 10.57 -21.16
CA SER A 61 4.23 10.79 -22.14
C SER A 61 3.22 9.64 -22.21
N GLU A 62 3.53 8.49 -21.60
CA GLU A 62 2.68 7.29 -21.66
C GLU A 62 1.74 7.18 -20.45
N VAL A 63 1.95 7.99 -19.41
CA VAL A 63 1.22 7.90 -18.14
C VAL A 63 0.37 9.16 -17.92
N THR A 64 -0.91 8.94 -17.70
CA THR A 64 -1.89 9.98 -17.32
C THR A 64 -2.37 9.76 -15.89
N PRO A 65 -2.05 10.63 -14.92
CA PRO A 65 -2.53 10.48 -13.54
C PRO A 65 -4.06 10.51 -13.42
N ARG A 66 -4.60 9.81 -12.41
CA ARG A 66 -6.03 9.71 -12.09
C ARG A 66 -6.31 10.32 -10.72
N PRO A 67 -6.45 11.66 -10.62
CA PRO A 67 -6.75 12.34 -9.35
C PRO A 67 -8.15 12.05 -8.80
N ASP A 68 -9.01 11.46 -9.63
CA ASP A 68 -10.34 11.00 -9.25
C ASP A 68 -10.33 9.67 -8.47
N LEU A 69 -9.18 8.99 -8.39
CA LEU A 69 -9.01 7.75 -7.63
C LEU A 69 -8.24 8.02 -6.33
N PRO A 70 -8.49 7.24 -5.27
CA PRO A 70 -7.78 7.37 -4.01
C PRO A 70 -6.28 7.10 -4.16
N ARG A 71 -5.46 7.82 -3.42
CA ARG A 71 -4.01 7.55 -3.38
C ARG A 71 -3.74 6.20 -2.70
N ALA A 72 -2.70 5.50 -3.16
CA ALA A 72 -2.15 4.36 -2.45
C ALA A 72 -1.20 4.80 -1.32
N TRP A 73 -0.50 5.92 -1.50
CA TRP A 73 0.32 6.62 -0.50
C TRP A 73 0.52 8.10 -0.89
N ALA A 74 0.95 8.91 0.06
CA ALA A 74 1.38 10.29 -0.17
C ALA A 74 2.74 10.32 -0.91
N PRO A 75 3.10 11.40 -1.63
CA PRO A 75 4.34 11.44 -2.43
C PRO A 75 5.63 11.10 -1.68
N ASP A 76 5.66 11.30 -0.36
CA ASP A 76 6.77 10.99 0.53
C ASP A 76 6.81 9.53 1.02
N GLY A 77 5.85 8.70 0.62
CA GLY A 77 5.71 7.31 1.05
C GLY A 77 4.85 7.12 2.30
N THR A 78 4.36 8.18 2.91
CA THR A 78 3.44 8.08 4.06
C THR A 78 2.12 7.45 3.62
N PRO A 79 1.53 6.52 4.37
CA PRO A 79 0.23 5.95 4.03
C PRO A 79 -0.87 7.04 3.94
N PRO A 80 -1.98 6.79 3.23
CA PRO A 80 -3.15 7.66 3.28
C PRO A 80 -3.67 7.79 4.71
N GLU A 81 -4.48 8.82 5.00
CA GLU A 81 -5.12 9.00 6.30
C GLU A 81 -5.86 7.72 6.74
N GLY A 82 -5.76 7.40 8.03
CA GLY A 82 -6.19 6.13 8.60
C GLY A 82 -5.58 5.87 9.98
N GLU A 83 -5.92 4.73 10.55
CA GLU A 83 -5.42 4.29 11.85
C GLU A 83 -4.85 2.87 11.78
N TRP A 84 -3.92 2.57 12.68
CA TRP A 84 -3.44 1.21 12.84
C TRP A 84 -4.45 0.40 13.66
N GLU A 85 -4.87 -0.72 13.09
CA GLU A 85 -5.64 -1.75 13.76
C GLU A 85 -4.71 -2.89 14.18
N TYR A 86 -4.84 -3.30 15.45
CA TYR A 86 -4.10 -4.39 16.08
C TYR A 86 -5.07 -5.49 16.49
N VAL A 87 -4.77 -6.73 16.13
CA VAL A 87 -5.57 -7.90 16.52
C VAL A 87 -4.66 -8.94 17.16
N PRO A 88 -4.83 -9.25 18.47
CA PRO A 88 -4.11 -10.35 19.10
C PRO A 88 -4.62 -11.68 18.54
N GLU A 89 -3.71 -12.55 18.10
CA GLU A 89 -4.02 -13.81 17.45
C GLU A 89 -3.27 -14.96 18.11
N ILE A 90 -3.89 -16.14 18.08
CA ILE A 90 -3.29 -17.40 18.54
C ILE A 90 -3.21 -18.39 17.40
N TRP A 91 -2.15 -19.21 17.42
CA TRP A 91 -1.99 -20.29 16.47
C TRP A 91 -2.98 -21.42 16.78
N ASN A 92 -3.78 -21.81 15.79
CA ASN A 92 -4.63 -22.99 15.86
C ASN A 92 -4.01 -24.14 15.04
N PRO A 93 -3.34 -25.10 15.70
CA PRO A 93 -2.66 -26.19 15.00
C PRO A 93 -3.62 -27.16 14.31
N TRP A 94 -4.90 -27.18 14.68
CA TRP A 94 -5.89 -28.08 14.09
C TRP A 94 -6.37 -27.61 12.72
N LEU A 95 -6.39 -26.30 12.51
CA LEU A 95 -6.83 -25.66 11.27
C LEU A 95 -5.68 -25.06 10.46
N ASP A 96 -4.45 -25.15 10.97
CA ASP A 96 -3.24 -24.56 10.37
C ASP A 96 -3.43 -23.05 10.08
N ASP A 97 -4.10 -22.35 11.01
CA ASP A 97 -4.45 -20.93 10.86
C ASP A 97 -4.28 -20.12 12.15
N TRP A 98 -4.33 -18.80 12.00
CA TRP A 98 -4.30 -17.84 13.11
C TRP A 98 -5.71 -17.37 13.42
N ARG A 99 -6.08 -17.35 14.70
CA ARG A 99 -7.41 -16.95 15.16
C ARG A 99 -7.34 -15.74 16.07
N PRO A 100 -8.22 -14.74 15.91
CA PRO A 100 -8.33 -13.64 16.86
C PRO A 100 -8.64 -14.17 18.26
N ILE A 101 -7.91 -13.66 19.25
CA ILE A 101 -8.16 -13.89 20.67
C ILE A 101 -9.23 -12.89 21.17
N ASP A 102 -9.21 -11.68 20.63
CA ASP A 102 -10.07 -10.55 21.00
C ASP A 102 -10.42 -9.71 19.76
N ASP A 103 -11.33 -8.77 19.94
CA ASP A 103 -11.69 -7.78 18.94
C ASP A 103 -10.51 -6.88 18.59
N ALA A 104 -10.60 -6.27 17.41
CA ALA A 104 -9.58 -5.36 16.93
C ALA A 104 -9.53 -4.07 17.76
N THR A 105 -8.33 -3.53 17.96
CA THR A 105 -8.10 -2.32 18.74
C THR A 105 -7.11 -1.38 18.07
N THR A 106 -7.21 -0.08 18.33
CA THR A 106 -6.24 0.93 17.87
C THR A 106 -5.09 1.14 18.86
N ASN A 107 -5.13 0.44 20.01
CA ASN A 107 -4.10 0.51 21.05
C ASN A 107 -3.13 -0.68 20.97
N GLU A 108 -1.94 -0.43 20.41
CA GLU A 108 -0.86 -1.44 20.27
C GLU A 108 -0.49 -2.08 21.61
N ILE A 109 -0.36 -1.28 22.68
CA ILE A 109 0.05 -1.77 24.00
C ILE A 109 -1.02 -2.71 24.57
N ALA A 110 -2.30 -2.40 24.37
CA ALA A 110 -3.39 -3.26 24.81
C ALA A 110 -3.40 -4.59 24.05
N ALA A 111 -3.14 -4.58 22.73
CA ALA A 111 -3.01 -5.79 21.94
C ALA A 111 -1.79 -6.63 22.34
N GLU A 112 -0.64 -6.00 22.58
CA GLU A 112 0.59 -6.68 23.01
C GLU A 112 0.51 -7.25 24.43
N ALA A 113 -0.30 -6.67 25.31
CA ALA A 113 -0.49 -7.18 26.68
C ALA A 113 -0.98 -8.64 26.70
N TRP A 114 -1.73 -9.07 25.69
CA TRP A 114 -2.15 -10.47 25.52
C TRP A 114 -0.95 -11.43 25.40
N MET A 115 0.14 -10.99 24.77
CA MET A 115 1.33 -11.81 24.55
C MET A 115 2.15 -12.05 25.82
N GLY A 116 1.84 -11.34 26.91
CA GLY A 116 2.46 -11.54 28.23
C GLY A 116 1.66 -12.47 29.15
N MET A 117 0.46 -12.90 28.75
CA MET A 117 -0.35 -13.80 29.58
C MET A 117 0.18 -15.23 29.49
N GLU A 118 0.31 -15.90 30.64
CA GLU A 118 0.89 -17.24 30.74
C GLU A 118 0.26 -18.24 29.77
N GLN A 119 -1.06 -18.17 29.60
CA GLN A 119 -1.82 -19.03 28.69
C GLN A 119 -1.47 -18.88 27.19
N PHE A 120 -0.79 -17.79 26.80
CA PHE A 120 -0.41 -17.51 25.40
C PHE A 120 1.11 -17.51 25.17
N ASN A 121 1.92 -17.65 26.23
CA ASN A 121 3.38 -17.66 26.14
C ASN A 121 3.93 -18.89 25.39
N ASP A 122 3.26 -20.03 25.51
CA ASP A 122 3.73 -21.31 24.94
C ASP A 122 3.04 -21.68 23.61
N GLU A 123 1.86 -21.11 23.33
CA GLU A 123 1.02 -21.44 22.17
C GLU A 123 1.38 -20.62 20.91
N GLY A 124 2.40 -19.75 21.03
CA GLY A 124 2.91 -18.96 19.92
C GLY A 124 1.96 -17.83 19.52
N GLY A 125 1.47 -17.03 20.46
CA GLY A 125 0.65 -15.85 20.15
C GLY A 125 1.39 -14.82 19.28
N ARG A 126 0.64 -14.00 18.55
CA ARG A 126 1.14 -12.81 17.84
C ARG A 126 0.15 -11.67 17.87
N VAL A 127 0.58 -10.49 17.44
CA VAL A 127 -0.32 -9.38 17.09
C VAL A 127 -0.27 -9.15 15.59
N ARG A 128 -1.41 -9.27 14.90
CA ARG A 128 -1.55 -8.86 13.51
C ARG A 128 -1.76 -7.34 13.46
N LYS A 129 -0.97 -6.67 12.65
CA LYS A 129 -1.01 -5.22 12.42
C LYS A 129 -1.53 -4.92 11.02
N ARG A 130 -2.54 -4.06 10.89
CA ARG A 130 -3.16 -3.65 9.62
C ARG A 130 -3.39 -2.14 9.62
N TRP A 131 -3.09 -1.46 8.51
CA TRP A 131 -3.50 -0.07 8.31
C TRP A 131 -4.93 -0.07 7.78
N VAL A 132 -5.85 0.59 8.48
CA VAL A 132 -7.23 0.79 8.07
C VAL A 132 -7.33 2.23 7.60
N GLY A 133 -7.45 2.43 6.29
CA GLY A 133 -7.60 3.75 5.69
C GLY A 133 -9.07 4.16 5.56
N GLU A 134 -9.31 5.42 5.24
CA GLU A 134 -10.65 6.03 5.08
C GLU A 134 -11.62 5.26 4.15
N TRP A 135 -11.12 4.36 3.29
CA TRP A 135 -11.92 3.61 2.33
C TRP A 135 -12.49 2.29 2.89
N GLU A 136 -12.09 1.91 4.09
CA GLU A 136 -12.58 0.70 4.78
C GLU A 136 -13.56 1.01 5.93
N GLU A 137 -13.76 2.28 6.26
CA GLU A 137 -14.79 2.74 7.19
C GLU A 137 -16.14 2.85 6.45
N GLU A 138 -17.04 1.88 6.66
CA GLU A 138 -18.45 1.94 6.20
C GLU A 138 -19.33 2.85 7.07
#